data_AF-A0A933P2R8-F1
#
_entry.id   AF-A0A933P2R8-F1
#
_cell.length_a   1.000
_cell.length_b   1.000
_cell.length_c   1.000
_cell.angle_alpha   90.00
_cell.angle_beta   90.00
_cell.angle_gamma   90.00
#
_symmetry.space_group_name_H-M   'P 1'
#
loop_
_entity.id
_entity.type
_entity.pdbx_description
1 polymer ?
#
loop_
_entity_poly.entity_id
_entity_poly.type
_entity_poly.pdbx_seq_one_letter_code
_entity_poly.pdbx_strand_id
1 'polypeptide(L)'
;MGLRLEPQQIEEPADASRRDAGYSLTEVVVAVLLMSIAVVPIILAAGVSVRTSSQSRTLARVETVLANAADRVNRAPEGCDYKVYVEAAALAEGWNPTQATLSYKYYTPAATAATEGTWTAGACPGGVRTDGLVQMVTITVAGPDGKTLRSIQVVKSDV
;
A
#
# COMPACT_ATOMS: atom_id res chain seq x y z
N MET A 1 80.48 14.38 -46.09
CA MET A 1 80.31 13.20 -45.21
C MET A 1 78.81 12.97 -45.10
N GLY A 2 78.29 12.00 -45.85
CA GLY A 2 76.88 11.90 -46.21
C GLY A 2 76.04 11.24 -45.12
N LEU A 3 74.94 11.88 -44.75
CA LEU A 3 73.82 11.25 -44.05
C LEU A 3 72.77 10.88 -45.10
N ARG A 4 72.76 9.59 -45.41
CA ARG A 4 71.78 8.91 -46.25
C ARG A 4 70.48 8.81 -45.44
N LEU A 5 69.44 9.50 -45.86
CA LEU A 5 68.09 9.32 -45.32
C LEU A 5 67.53 8.02 -45.91
N GLU A 6 67.44 6.97 -45.07
CA GLU A 6 66.67 5.78 -45.38
C GLU A 6 65.17 6.12 -45.29
N PRO A 7 64.35 5.76 -46.29
CA PRO A 7 62.91 5.91 -46.19
C PRO A 7 62.35 4.87 -45.22
N GLN A 8 61.74 5.32 -44.11
CA GLN A 8 60.88 4.47 -43.30
C GLN A 8 59.69 4.04 -44.16
N GLN A 9 59.64 2.75 -44.50
CA GLN A 9 58.43 2.15 -45.02
C GLN A 9 57.41 2.11 -43.88
N ILE A 10 56.33 2.89 -44.02
CA ILE A 10 55.12 2.71 -43.23
C ILE A 10 54.50 1.42 -43.76
N GLU A 11 54.76 0.29 -43.09
CA GLU A 11 53.95 -0.90 -43.25
C GLU A 11 52.54 -0.56 -42.76
N GLU A 12 51.68 -0.19 -43.72
CA GLU A 12 50.24 -0.31 -43.59
C GLU A 12 49.98 -1.78 -43.20
N PRO A 13 49.50 -2.09 -41.98
CA PRO A 13 49.15 -3.45 -41.67
C PRO A 13 48.05 -3.83 -42.64
N ALA A 14 48.42 -4.70 -43.58
CA ALA A 14 47.52 -5.32 -44.52
C ALA A 14 46.26 -5.70 -43.76
N ASP A 15 45.13 -5.15 -44.22
CA ASP A 15 43.79 -5.51 -43.79
C ASP A 15 43.70 -7.03 -43.84
N ALA A 16 43.97 -7.64 -42.69
CA ALA A 16 44.01 -9.07 -42.54
C ALA A 16 42.58 -9.49 -42.70
N SER A 17 42.25 -9.88 -43.95
CA SER A 17 41.04 -10.58 -44.37
C SER A 17 40.27 -11.00 -43.15
N ARG A 18 39.32 -10.15 -42.76
CA ARG A 18 38.40 -10.40 -41.66
C ARG A 18 37.59 -11.60 -42.13
N ARG A 19 38.15 -12.79 -41.90
CA ARG A 19 37.46 -14.05 -42.14
C ARG A 19 36.21 -13.91 -41.30
N ASP A 20 35.05 -13.93 -41.96
CA ASP A 20 33.78 -14.11 -41.29
C ASP A 20 33.86 -15.46 -40.57
N ALA A 21 34.37 -15.43 -39.34
CA ALA A 21 34.32 -16.52 -38.41
C ALA A 21 32.85 -16.65 -38.05
N GLY A 22 32.11 -17.44 -38.82
CA GLY A 22 30.73 -17.75 -38.54
C GLY A 22 30.58 -18.18 -37.08
N TYR A 23 29.45 -17.82 -36.46
CA TYR A 23 29.22 -18.09 -35.05
C TYR A 23 29.28 -19.59 -34.76
N SER A 24 30.04 -19.98 -33.73
CA SER A 24 30.00 -21.36 -33.24
C SER A 24 28.70 -21.59 -32.46
N LEU A 25 28.11 -22.79 -32.57
CA LEU A 25 26.88 -23.13 -31.86
C LEU A 25 27.04 -22.95 -30.34
N THR A 26 28.21 -23.25 -29.80
CA THR A 26 28.56 -23.05 -28.40
C THR A 26 28.56 -21.58 -27.97
N GLU A 27 29.06 -20.68 -28.81
CA GLU A 27 29.10 -19.25 -28.52
C GLU A 27 27.68 -18.66 -28.48
N VAL A 28 26.82 -19.06 -29.42
CA VAL A 28 25.41 -18.66 -29.42
C VAL A 28 24.70 -19.17 -28.16
N VAL A 29 24.92 -20.43 -27.76
CA VAL A 29 24.32 -21.00 -26.55
C VAL A 29 24.78 -20.26 -25.29
N VAL A 30 26.06 -19.96 -25.17
CA VAL A 30 26.60 -19.20 -24.03
C VAL A 30 26.04 -17.78 -24.01
N ALA A 31 25.97 -17.10 -25.15
CA ALA A 31 25.39 -15.77 -25.24
C ALA A 31 23.91 -15.74 -24.83
N VAL A 32 23.11 -16.71 -25.28
CA VAL A 32 21.69 -16.84 -24.90
C VAL A 32 21.53 -17.13 -23.42
N LEU A 33 22.38 -17.98 -22.83
CA LEU A 33 22.38 -18.25 -21.39
C LEU A 33 22.69 -16.99 -20.58
N LEU A 34 23.73 -16.25 -20.96
CA LEU A 34 24.09 -14.99 -20.29
C LEU A 34 22.99 -13.94 -20.41
N MET A 35 22.38 -13.80 -21.58
CA MET A 35 21.24 -12.91 -21.78
C MET A 35 20.04 -13.34 -20.93
N SER A 36 19.75 -14.64 -20.83
CA SER A 36 18.65 -15.15 -20.01
C SER A 36 18.85 -14.83 -18.53
N ILE A 37 20.07 -15.01 -18.02
CA ILE A 37 20.44 -14.68 -16.64
C ILE A 37 20.27 -13.18 -16.37
N ALA A 38 20.57 -12.32 -17.34
CA ALA A 38 20.42 -10.87 -17.20
C ALA A 38 18.95 -10.41 -17.33
N VAL A 39 18.18 -10.98 -18.26
CA VAL A 39 16.84 -10.49 -18.64
C VAL A 39 15.75 -10.97 -17.68
N VAL A 40 15.80 -12.22 -17.24
CA VAL A 40 14.79 -12.80 -16.33
C VAL A 40 14.61 -11.98 -15.03
N PRO A 41 15.66 -11.59 -14.28
CA PRO A 41 15.46 -10.83 -13.05
C PRO A 41 14.85 -9.44 -13.30
N ILE A 42 15.14 -8.82 -14.45
CA ILE A 42 14.57 -7.52 -14.82
C ILE A 42 13.05 -7.63 -15.02
N ILE A 43 12.60 -8.66 -15.74
CA ILE A 43 11.17 -8.90 -15.97
C ILE A 43 10.45 -9.21 -14.65
N LEU A 44 11.06 -10.05 -13.79
CA LEU A 44 10.51 -10.37 -12.47
C LEU A 44 10.40 -9.11 -11.59
N ALA A 45 11.43 -8.27 -11.57
CA ALA A 45 11.44 -7.02 -10.82
C ALA A 45 10.34 -6.06 -11.31
N ALA A 46 10.16 -5.93 -12.63
CA ALA A 46 9.08 -5.13 -13.19
C ALA A 46 7.70 -5.65 -12.77
N GLY A 47 7.50 -6.98 -12.80
CA GLY A 47 6.26 -7.61 -12.35
C GLY A 47 5.95 -7.35 -10.88
N VAL A 48 6.94 -7.48 -10.00
CA VAL A 48 6.80 -7.17 -8.58
C VAL A 48 6.47 -5.69 -8.38
N SER A 49 7.18 -4.79 -9.07
CA SER A 49 6.95 -3.35 -8.98
C SER A 49 5.50 -2.96 -9.32
N VAL A 50 4.93 -3.54 -10.38
CA VAL A 50 3.52 -3.31 -10.77
C VAL A 50 2.57 -3.80 -9.68
N ARG A 51 2.81 -5.00 -9.13
CA ARG A 51 1.97 -5.57 -8.07
C ARG A 51 2.04 -4.78 -6.78
N THR A 52 3.23 -4.30 -6.41
CA THR A 52 3.41 -3.43 -5.24
C THR A 52 2.69 -2.10 -5.47
N SER A 53 2.80 -1.51 -6.67
CA SER A 53 2.10 -0.26 -7.01
C SER A 53 0.58 -0.39 -6.89
N SER A 54 0.00 -1.50 -7.37
CA SER A 54 -1.45 -1.72 -7.25
C SER A 54 -1.88 -1.89 -5.80
N GLN A 55 -1.10 -2.60 -4.97
CA GLN A 55 -1.36 -2.72 -3.54
C GLN A 55 -1.30 -1.36 -2.82
N SER A 56 -0.29 -0.53 -3.13
CA SER A 56 -0.19 0.82 -2.55
C SER A 56 -1.38 1.70 -2.91
N ARG A 57 -1.88 1.62 -4.15
CA ARG A 57 -3.11 2.35 -4.55
C ARG A 57 -4.33 1.88 -3.79
N THR A 58 -4.49 0.56 -3.61
CA THR A 58 -5.59 0.01 -2.82
C THR A 58 -5.53 0.48 -1.37
N LEU A 59 -4.34 0.45 -0.75
CA LEU A 59 -4.15 0.97 0.61
C LEU A 59 -4.51 2.45 0.72
N ALA A 60 -4.07 3.29 -0.21
CA ALA A 60 -4.39 4.71 -0.21
C ALA A 60 -5.91 4.98 -0.29
N ARG A 61 -6.64 4.18 -1.09
CA ARG A 61 -8.10 4.29 -1.15
C ARG A 61 -8.76 3.85 0.16
N VAL A 62 -8.28 2.77 0.78
CA VAL A 62 -8.80 2.32 2.10
C VAL A 62 -8.60 3.42 3.15
N GLU A 63 -7.42 4.05 3.21
CA GLU A 63 -7.16 5.16 4.14
C GLU A 63 -8.06 6.37 3.86
N THR A 64 -8.36 6.64 2.59
CA THR A 64 -9.30 7.70 2.21
C THR A 64 -10.71 7.44 2.72
N VAL A 65 -11.23 6.21 2.53
CA VAL A 65 -12.53 5.80 3.09
C VAL A 65 -12.51 5.89 4.62
N LEU A 66 -11.43 5.41 5.25
CA LEU A 66 -11.29 5.39 6.70
C LEU A 66 -11.28 6.79 7.31
N ALA A 67 -10.52 7.71 6.70
CA ALA A 67 -10.47 9.11 7.13
C ALA A 67 -11.81 9.82 6.92
N ASN A 68 -12.48 9.59 5.79
CA ASN A 68 -13.81 10.15 5.51
C ASN A 68 -14.86 9.60 6.48
N ALA A 69 -14.83 8.29 6.76
CA ALA A 69 -15.69 7.66 7.75
C ALA A 69 -15.47 8.26 9.15
N ALA A 70 -14.21 8.42 9.57
CA ALA A 70 -13.88 9.03 10.85
C ALA A 70 -14.36 10.49 10.94
N ASP A 71 -14.17 11.30 9.90
CA ASP A 71 -14.68 12.68 9.85
C ASP A 71 -16.21 12.73 9.97
N ARG A 72 -16.92 11.86 9.24
CA ARG A 72 -18.39 11.79 9.32
C ARG A 72 -18.87 11.36 10.70
N VAL A 73 -18.24 10.36 11.32
CA VAL A 73 -18.56 9.95 12.69
C VAL A 73 -18.28 11.08 13.67
N ASN A 74 -17.16 11.78 13.53
CA ASN A 74 -16.80 12.92 14.37
C ASN A 74 -17.78 14.09 14.27
N ARG A 75 -18.33 14.36 13.08
CA ARG A 75 -19.32 15.43 12.86
C ARG A 75 -20.76 15.00 13.11
N ALA A 76 -21.02 13.70 13.16
CA ALA A 76 -22.36 13.18 13.42
C ALA A 76 -22.87 13.67 14.78
N PRO A 77 -24.17 13.97 14.89
CA PRO A 77 -24.82 14.23 16.17
C PRO A 77 -24.63 13.02 17.09
N GLU A 78 -24.66 13.29 18.40
CA GLU A 78 -24.49 12.23 19.38
C GLU A 78 -25.59 11.17 19.24
N GLY A 79 -25.18 9.90 19.26
CA GLY A 79 -26.10 8.78 19.12
C GLY A 79 -25.50 7.46 19.58
N CYS A 80 -26.30 6.40 19.44
CA CYS A 80 -25.88 5.03 19.74
C CYS A 80 -25.60 4.21 18.47
N ASP A 81 -25.81 4.79 17.29
CA ASP A 81 -25.51 4.14 16.01
C ASP A 81 -24.96 5.16 15.02
N TYR A 82 -23.78 4.84 14.48
CA TYR A 82 -23.10 5.64 13.47
C TYR A 82 -22.96 4.91 12.14
N LYS A 83 -23.66 3.78 11.97
CA LYS A 83 -23.55 2.91 10.80
C LYS A 83 -23.77 3.63 9.48
N VAL A 84 -24.82 4.44 9.39
CA VAL A 84 -25.17 5.19 8.17
C VAL A 84 -24.02 6.11 7.72
N TYR A 85 -23.30 6.72 8.67
CA TYR A 85 -22.19 7.64 8.36
C TYR A 85 -20.97 6.91 7.78
N VAL A 86 -20.66 5.73 8.33
CA VAL A 86 -19.55 4.90 7.88
C VAL A 86 -19.86 4.23 6.53
N GLU A 87 -21.08 3.72 6.36
CA GLU A 87 -21.54 3.13 5.09
C GLU A 87 -21.56 4.18 3.96
N ALA A 88 -21.95 5.42 4.27
CA ALA A 88 -21.93 6.51 3.31
C ALA A 88 -20.51 6.90 2.86
N ALA A 89 -19.48 6.70 3.70
CA ALA A 89 -18.09 6.92 3.31
C ALA A 89 -17.61 5.87 2.29
N ALA A 90 -17.97 4.61 2.48
CA ALA A 90 -17.68 3.55 1.49
C ALA A 90 -18.42 3.81 0.17
N LEU A 91 -19.70 4.18 0.24
CA LEU A 91 -20.50 4.47 -0.94
C LEU A 91 -19.95 5.67 -1.74
N ALA A 92 -19.38 6.68 -1.06
CA ALA A 92 -18.77 7.83 -1.72
C ALA A 92 -17.56 7.47 -2.61
N GLU A 93 -16.84 6.39 -2.28
CA GLU A 93 -15.75 5.84 -3.09
C GLU A 93 -16.22 4.75 -4.08
N GLY A 94 -17.54 4.57 -4.21
CA GLY A 94 -18.17 3.57 -5.08
C GLY A 94 -18.05 2.13 -4.56
N TRP A 95 -17.82 1.95 -3.26
CA TRP A 95 -17.66 0.64 -2.64
C TRP A 95 -18.97 0.13 -2.06
N ASN A 96 -19.05 -1.18 -1.80
CA ASN A 96 -20.20 -1.75 -1.12
C ASN A 96 -20.24 -1.22 0.32
N PRO A 97 -21.39 -0.70 0.80
CA PRO A 97 -21.57 -0.25 2.18
C PRO A 97 -21.06 -1.24 3.24
N THR A 98 -21.24 -2.55 3.00
CA THR A 98 -20.84 -3.61 3.95
C THR A 98 -19.32 -3.75 4.10
N GLN A 99 -18.53 -3.09 3.24
CA GLN A 99 -17.08 -3.07 3.37
C GLN A 99 -16.60 -2.17 4.51
N ALA A 100 -17.44 -1.26 5.00
CA ALA A 100 -17.14 -0.44 6.16
C ALA A 100 -18.06 -0.86 7.32
N THR A 101 -17.45 -1.27 8.42
CA THR A 101 -18.12 -1.86 9.58
C THR A 101 -17.72 -1.13 10.85
N LEU A 102 -18.51 -1.29 11.91
CA LEU A 102 -18.26 -0.65 13.20
C LEU A 102 -18.35 -1.66 14.33
N SER A 103 -17.57 -1.39 15.37
CA SER A 103 -17.79 -1.94 16.70
C SER A 103 -17.72 -0.81 17.71
N TYR A 104 -18.42 -1.01 18.82
CA TYR A 104 -18.63 0.03 19.81
C TYR A 104 -18.19 -0.42 21.19
N LYS A 105 -17.62 0.53 21.94
CA LYS A 105 -17.44 0.43 23.38
C LYS A 105 -17.87 1.74 24.03
N TYR A 106 -18.31 1.69 25.28
CA TYR A 106 -18.53 2.87 26.10
C TYR A 106 -17.72 2.79 27.38
N TYR A 107 -17.33 3.94 27.92
CA TYR A 107 -16.55 4.02 29.14
C TYR A 107 -17.46 4.04 30.36
N THR A 108 -17.17 3.16 31.31
CA THR A 108 -17.81 3.12 32.63
C THR A 108 -16.80 3.61 33.67
N PRO A 109 -16.95 4.85 34.20
CA PRO A 109 -16.04 5.38 35.19
C PRO A 109 -16.12 4.57 36.49
N ALA A 110 -14.99 4.45 37.20
CA ALA A 110 -14.97 3.82 38.51
C ALA A 110 -15.64 4.72 39.57
N ALA A 111 -15.97 4.14 40.71
CA ALA A 111 -16.58 4.88 41.83
C ALA A 111 -15.67 5.98 42.42
N THR A 112 -14.36 5.91 42.17
CA THR A 112 -13.39 6.91 42.65
C THR A 112 -12.39 7.24 41.55
N ALA A 113 -11.80 8.44 41.60
CA ALA A 113 -10.73 8.86 40.69
C ALA A 113 -9.40 8.08 40.88
N ALA A 114 -9.28 7.28 41.95
CA ALA A 114 -8.10 6.45 42.23
C ALA A 114 -8.15 5.09 41.54
N THR A 115 -9.26 4.74 40.90
CA THR A 115 -9.44 3.46 40.21
C THR A 115 -9.77 3.73 38.75
N GLU A 116 -9.13 3.01 37.83
CA GLU A 116 -9.43 3.14 36.41
C GLU A 116 -10.84 2.63 36.11
N GLY A 117 -11.60 3.40 35.34
CA GLY A 117 -12.84 2.92 34.73
C GLY A 117 -12.58 1.88 33.64
N THR A 118 -13.64 1.22 33.20
CA THR A 118 -13.58 0.09 32.26
C THR A 118 -14.26 0.43 30.93
N TRP A 119 -13.81 -0.20 29.85
CA TRP A 119 -14.49 -0.13 28.55
C TRP A 119 -15.42 -1.32 28.40
N THR A 120 -16.72 -1.05 28.30
CA THR A 120 -17.75 -2.08 28.14
C THR A 120 -18.19 -2.14 26.68
N ALA A 121 -18.48 -3.34 26.18
CA ALA A 121 -18.95 -3.53 24.81
C ALA A 121 -20.36 -2.94 24.61
N GLY A 122 -20.59 -2.34 23.44
CA GLY A 122 -21.86 -1.69 23.09
C GLY A 122 -21.66 -0.19 22.83
N ALA A 123 -22.65 0.44 22.20
CA ALA A 123 -22.61 1.87 21.91
C ALA A 123 -23.11 2.71 23.08
N CYS A 124 -24.15 2.24 23.76
CA CYS A 124 -24.79 2.92 24.86
C CYS A 124 -25.27 1.92 25.92
N PRO A 125 -25.16 2.24 27.21
CA PRO A 125 -25.78 1.44 28.26
C PRO A 125 -27.30 1.42 28.06
N GLY A 126 -27.90 0.24 27.90
CA GLY A 126 -29.34 0.08 27.66
C GLY A 126 -29.86 0.66 26.33
N GLY A 127 -28.97 0.97 25.37
CA GLY A 127 -29.37 1.54 24.08
C GLY A 127 -29.79 3.02 24.12
N VAL A 128 -29.61 3.69 25.26
CA VAL A 128 -29.96 5.11 25.45
C VAL A 128 -28.69 5.91 25.68
N ARG A 129 -28.53 7.02 24.96
CA ARG A 129 -27.43 7.96 25.19
C ARG A 129 -27.69 8.73 26.48
N THR A 130 -26.80 8.59 27.45
CA THR A 130 -26.78 9.38 28.69
C THR A 130 -25.82 10.55 28.52
N ASP A 131 -26.08 11.67 29.19
CA ASP A 131 -25.17 12.82 29.23
C ASP A 131 -23.78 12.43 29.80
N GLY A 132 -22.71 13.05 29.29
CA GLY A 132 -21.33 12.76 29.67
C GLY A 132 -20.80 11.35 29.31
N LEU A 133 -21.56 10.56 28.55
CA LEU A 133 -21.08 9.24 28.10
C LEU A 133 -19.93 9.40 27.11
N VAL A 134 -18.82 8.73 27.40
CA VAL A 134 -17.71 8.58 26.46
C VAL A 134 -17.87 7.28 25.68
N GLN A 135 -17.83 7.37 24.36
CA GLN A 135 -17.96 6.25 23.44
C GLN A 135 -16.68 6.10 22.61
N MET A 136 -16.31 4.87 22.31
CA MET A 136 -15.26 4.51 21.37
C MET A 136 -15.90 3.76 20.21
N VAL A 137 -15.81 4.37 19.03
CA VAL A 137 -16.29 3.81 17.77
C VAL A 137 -15.08 3.30 17.01
N THR A 138 -14.97 1.98 16.86
CA THR A 138 -13.93 1.36 16.02
C THR A 138 -14.51 1.11 14.64
N ILE A 139 -14.01 1.85 13.65
CA ILE A 139 -14.39 1.72 12.26
C ILE A 139 -13.40 0.76 11.60
N THR A 140 -13.90 -0.23 10.85
CA THR A 140 -13.07 -1.17 10.08
C THR A 140 -13.49 -1.14 8.62
N VAL A 141 -12.54 -0.88 7.72
CA VAL A 141 -12.75 -0.83 6.27
C VAL A 141 -12.00 -1.98 5.61
N ALA A 142 -12.71 -2.76 4.80
CA ALA A 142 -12.16 -3.77 3.92
C ALA A 142 -11.99 -3.23 2.50
N GLY A 143 -10.79 -3.39 1.93
CA GLY A 143 -10.54 -3.08 0.53
C GLY A 143 -11.41 -3.90 -0.43
N PRO A 144 -11.55 -3.48 -1.70
CA PRO A 144 -12.39 -4.16 -2.70
C PRO A 144 -11.98 -5.61 -2.99
N ASP A 145 -10.74 -5.98 -2.66
CA ASP A 145 -10.24 -7.35 -2.79
C ASP A 145 -10.50 -8.22 -1.54
N GLY A 146 -11.05 -7.63 -0.47
CA GLY A 146 -11.27 -8.29 0.83
C GLY A 146 -10.00 -8.68 1.57
N LYS A 147 -8.82 -8.37 1.04
CA LYS A 147 -7.52 -8.77 1.61
C LYS A 147 -6.93 -7.71 2.51
N THR A 148 -7.23 -6.46 2.21
CA THR A 148 -6.77 -5.31 2.98
C THR A 148 -7.83 -4.95 4.01
N LEU A 149 -7.50 -5.02 5.30
CA LEU A 149 -8.35 -4.48 6.37
C LEU A 149 -7.58 -3.40 7.13
N ARG A 150 -8.23 -2.26 7.34
CA ARG A 150 -7.71 -1.18 8.19
C ARG A 150 -8.77 -0.75 9.18
N SER A 151 -8.33 -0.32 10.35
CA SER A 151 -9.22 0.15 11.40
C SER A 151 -8.71 1.42 12.04
N ILE A 152 -9.64 2.27 12.46
CA ILE A 152 -9.38 3.48 13.23
C ILE A 152 -10.36 3.53 14.40
N GLN A 153 -9.91 4.08 15.52
CA GLN A 153 -10.75 4.34 16.68
C GLN A 153 -11.06 5.82 16.76
N VAL A 154 -12.33 6.14 16.94
CA VAL A 154 -12.83 7.48 17.15
C VAL A 154 -13.45 7.54 18.53
N VAL A 155 -12.97 8.45 19.38
CA VAL A 155 -13.53 8.65 20.72
C VAL A 155 -14.47 9.85 20.68
N LYS A 156 -15.72 9.62 21.06
CA LYS A 156 -16.76 10.64 21.22
C LYS A 156 -16.96 10.87 22.71
N SER A 157 -16.86 12.12 23.13
CA SER A 157 -17.18 12.57 24.48
C SER A 157 -17.98 13.87 24.37
N ASP A 158 -18.96 14.02 25.25
CA ASP A 158 -19.60 15.32 25.49
C ASP A 158 -18.70 16.10 26.45
N VAL A 159 -18.30 17.33 26.09
CA VAL A 159 -17.43 18.22 26.89
C VAL A 159 -18.04 19.59 27.05
#